data_AF-A0A5C6T6W0-F1
#
_entry.id   AF-A0A5C6T6W0-F1
#
_cell.length_a   1.000
_cell.length_b   1.000
_cell.length_c   1.000
_cell.angle_alpha   90.00
_cell.angle_beta   90.00
_cell.angle_gamma   90.00
#
_symmetry.space_group_name_H-M   'P 1'
#
loop_
_entity.id
_entity.type
_entity.pdbx_description
1 polymer ?
#
loop_
_entity_poly.entity_id
_entity_poly.type
_entity_poly.pdbx_seq_one_letter_code
_entity_poly.pdbx_strand_id
1 'polypeptide(L)'
;MVHDGETFLSSAGTVCVRVEASETELLRNIKRRHIKAFSWGNIQQELAELIKYQIQPWMESCREQHTDHEFCGAKYVSSSLPTRLLDVGETNDLLVKLVEVKSCKSLRDVDYLILSYCWGNGNEKSKMTKTNLGMRLRGFAVSNLSETIQDAILLTRMMEVRYLWVDAICIIQGPTGDFRSESPRMGDYPSNAACCISASVAKDSQEGFLTERPLARFPMDDIAIRIARHDEPGYSIFKSNGDDQIMTRPDKDLVFAGGWYQLISVFSKTQLTYETDRLYAIHGLASILIQRLRAEYFNGIFRPSLAQGLLWYHDSNRREAYKRPKDAQLPSWCWASDCPISYLDIYETPMYVKDDHPERPLQFPTHSEALSVIKSTASRLYIRAPIFQLTIGRSDVGYVKNDCSGHTESFRCRYLLDANRQVMQSMPQSPSHGGEWGQGVDVLWLPVGRDKHVYGLVPGLLVYEVPNEGKGVYRRYGLLQCSDSWLDEKDFEEVRKIILV
;
A
#
# COMPACT_ATOMS: atom_id res chain seq x y z
N MET A 1 -9.48 -52.44 16.50
CA MET A 1 -9.76 -52.27 17.94
C MET A 1 -8.80 -51.22 18.48
N VAL A 2 -9.08 -50.63 19.64
CA VAL A 2 -8.27 -49.56 20.27
C VAL A 2 -7.08 -50.18 21.03
N HIS A 3 -6.08 -49.36 21.37
CA HIS A 3 -4.89 -49.64 22.20
C HIS A 3 -3.79 -50.46 21.49
N ASP A 4 -2.50 -50.10 21.51
CA ASP A 4 -1.75 -48.95 22.07
C ASP A 4 -0.65 -48.55 21.05
N GLY A 5 -0.01 -47.38 21.05
CA GLY A 5 0.17 -46.39 22.12
C GLY A 5 1.65 -45.95 22.27
N GLU A 6 2.48 -46.05 21.22
CA GLU A 6 3.87 -45.58 21.23
C GLU A 6 4.15 -44.59 20.10
N THR A 7 4.92 -43.54 20.41
CA THR A 7 5.29 -42.44 19.49
C THR A 7 6.80 -42.28 19.46
N PHE A 8 7.39 -42.23 18.27
CA PHE A 8 8.84 -42.00 18.13
C PHE A 8 9.18 -40.52 18.26
N LEU A 9 10.23 -40.21 19.05
CA LEU A 9 10.75 -38.86 19.22
C LEU A 9 11.50 -38.40 17.95
N SER A 10 11.13 -37.22 17.46
CA SER A 10 11.91 -36.43 16.48
C SER A 10 12.29 -35.11 17.13
N SER A 11 13.52 -34.63 16.89
CA SER A 11 14.22 -33.58 17.64
C SER A 11 13.72 -32.14 17.42
N ALA A 12 12.48 -31.95 16.95
CA ALA A 12 11.91 -30.66 16.58
C ALA A 12 10.65 -30.25 17.36
N GLY A 13 10.32 -30.92 18.47
CA GLY A 13 9.46 -30.35 19.53
C GLY A 13 7.98 -30.08 19.21
N THR A 14 7.43 -30.61 18.12
CA THR A 14 6.01 -30.43 17.75
C THR A 14 5.15 -31.62 18.18
N VAL A 15 4.20 -31.40 19.08
CA VAL A 15 3.20 -32.42 19.46
C VAL A 15 2.05 -32.40 18.45
N CYS A 16 1.74 -33.56 17.87
CA CYS A 16 0.65 -33.72 16.92
C CYS A 16 -0.61 -34.24 17.64
N VAL A 17 -1.75 -33.55 17.49
CA VAL A 17 -3.03 -33.95 18.07
C VAL A 17 -3.92 -34.57 16.98
N ARG A 18 -4.65 -35.63 17.31
CA ARG A 18 -5.59 -36.29 16.38
C ARG A 18 -6.81 -35.39 16.14
N VAL A 19 -7.12 -35.20 14.86
CA VAL A 19 -8.34 -34.57 14.34
C VAL A 19 -9.50 -35.58 14.37
N GLU A 20 -10.71 -35.15 14.73
CA GLU A 20 -11.89 -36.03 14.76
C GLU A 20 -12.50 -36.26 13.36
N ALA A 21 -13.26 -37.36 13.22
CA ALA A 21 -13.71 -37.87 11.92
C ALA A 21 -14.64 -36.90 11.14
N SER A 22 -15.38 -36.03 11.84
CA SER A 22 -16.25 -35.01 11.22
C SER A 22 -15.45 -33.89 10.55
N GLU A 23 -14.33 -33.47 11.15
CA GLU A 23 -13.45 -32.44 10.58
C GLU A 23 -12.70 -32.95 9.35
N THR A 24 -12.37 -34.25 9.27
CA THR A 24 -11.82 -34.85 8.05
C THR A 24 -12.77 -34.82 6.86
N GLU A 25 -14.09 -34.76 7.06
CA GLU A 25 -15.07 -34.60 5.97
C GLU A 25 -15.04 -33.16 5.42
N LEU A 26 -14.90 -32.16 6.30
CA LEU A 26 -14.80 -30.75 5.92
C LEU A 26 -13.48 -30.46 5.18
N LEU A 27 -12.37 -31.01 5.69
CA LEU A 27 -11.04 -30.91 5.08
C LEU A 27 -10.96 -31.61 3.72
N ARG A 28 -11.74 -32.69 3.46
CA ARG A 28 -11.82 -33.32 2.12
C ARG A 28 -12.34 -32.35 1.05
N ASN A 29 -13.25 -31.44 1.39
CA ASN A 29 -13.80 -30.47 0.45
C ASN A 29 -12.86 -29.29 0.17
N ILE A 30 -11.89 -29.01 1.04
CA ILE A 30 -10.93 -27.90 0.89
C ILE A 30 -9.84 -28.20 -0.16
N LYS A 31 -9.66 -29.49 -0.54
CA LYS A 31 -8.66 -30.03 -1.49
C LYS A 31 -8.78 -29.57 -2.96
N ARG A 32 -9.16 -28.32 -3.28
CA ARG A 32 -9.22 -27.80 -4.67
C ARG A 32 -8.45 -26.52 -4.94
N ARG A 33 -7.80 -25.88 -3.95
CA ARG A 33 -6.82 -24.81 -4.20
C ARG A 33 -5.45 -25.37 -4.58
N HIS A 34 -5.40 -26.15 -5.66
CA HIS A 34 -4.14 -26.71 -6.16
C HIS A 34 -3.26 -25.61 -6.75
N ILE A 35 -2.17 -25.28 -6.05
CA ILE A 35 -1.02 -24.60 -6.66
C ILE A 35 -0.39 -25.61 -7.63
N LYS A 36 -0.83 -25.60 -8.90
CA LYS A 36 -0.27 -26.45 -9.95
C LYS A 36 1.20 -26.08 -10.15
N ALA A 37 2.10 -27.05 -9.97
CA ALA A 37 3.47 -26.95 -10.43
C ALA A 37 3.50 -27.44 -11.88
N PHE A 38 4.04 -26.64 -12.80
CA PHE A 38 4.13 -27.02 -14.21
C PHE A 38 5.36 -27.89 -14.45
N SER A 39 5.19 -29.08 -15.03
CA SER A 39 6.30 -29.97 -15.36
C SER A 39 6.92 -29.60 -16.72
N TRP A 40 8.25 -29.56 -16.76
CA TRP A 40 9.00 -29.20 -17.97
C TRP A 40 8.83 -30.29 -19.05
N GLY A 41 7.99 -30.00 -20.04
CA GLY A 41 7.59 -30.91 -21.11
C GLY A 41 6.08 -31.07 -21.28
N ASN A 42 5.28 -30.92 -20.21
CA ASN A 42 3.82 -31.13 -20.25
C ASN A 42 3.00 -29.84 -20.05
N ILE A 43 3.64 -28.67 -20.08
CA ILE A 43 3.03 -27.36 -19.76
C ILE A 43 1.67 -27.16 -20.45
N GLN A 44 1.56 -27.44 -21.74
CA GLN A 44 0.29 -27.29 -22.47
C GLN A 44 -0.81 -28.23 -21.96
N GLN A 45 -0.50 -29.51 -21.70
CA GLN A 45 -1.49 -30.46 -21.19
C GLN A 45 -1.93 -30.08 -19.77
N GLU A 46 -0.99 -29.73 -18.91
CA GLU A 46 -1.26 -29.31 -17.53
C GLU A 46 -2.01 -27.98 -17.45
N LEU A 47 -1.76 -27.07 -18.40
CA LEU A 47 -2.49 -25.81 -18.52
C LEU A 47 -3.91 -26.04 -19.05
N ALA A 48 -4.10 -26.98 -19.97
CA ALA A 48 -5.43 -27.37 -20.46
C ALA A 48 -6.29 -27.96 -19.32
N GLU A 49 -5.71 -28.80 -18.45
CA GLU A 49 -6.38 -29.26 -17.23
C GLU A 49 -6.75 -28.10 -16.30
N LEU A 50 -5.82 -27.16 -16.07
CA LEU A 50 -6.05 -26.02 -15.19
C LEU A 50 -7.16 -25.11 -15.73
N ILE A 51 -7.17 -24.85 -17.04
CA ILE A 51 -8.21 -24.09 -17.72
C ILE A 51 -9.57 -24.78 -17.54
N LYS A 52 -9.67 -26.06 -17.91
CA LYS A 52 -10.91 -26.85 -17.88
C LYS A 52 -11.50 -27.03 -16.48
N TYR A 53 -10.68 -27.28 -15.47
CA TYR A 53 -11.15 -27.67 -14.14
C TYR A 53 -11.12 -26.55 -13.09
N GLN A 54 -10.51 -25.39 -13.39
CA GLN A 54 -10.47 -24.24 -12.47
C GLN A 54 -10.81 -22.92 -13.15
N ILE A 55 -10.12 -22.52 -14.22
CA ILE A 55 -10.24 -21.16 -14.77
C ILE A 55 -11.61 -20.95 -15.45
N GLN A 56 -12.03 -21.85 -16.34
CA GLN A 56 -13.34 -21.77 -17.01
C GLN A 56 -14.51 -21.81 -16.01
N PRO A 57 -14.62 -22.80 -15.09
CA PRO A 57 -15.70 -22.81 -14.10
C PRO A 57 -15.75 -21.57 -13.20
N TRP A 58 -14.59 -21.02 -12.83
CA TRP A 58 -14.52 -19.77 -12.06
C TRP A 58 -14.99 -18.56 -12.88
N MET A 59 -14.58 -18.44 -14.15
CA MET A 59 -15.03 -17.36 -15.04
C MET A 59 -16.53 -17.45 -15.33
N GLU A 60 -17.07 -18.64 -15.55
CA GLU A 60 -18.50 -18.89 -15.76
C GLU A 60 -19.31 -18.47 -14.53
N SER A 61 -18.93 -18.94 -13.33
CA SER A 61 -19.57 -18.54 -12.07
C SER A 61 -19.51 -17.02 -11.83
N CYS A 62 -18.35 -16.40 -12.07
CA CYS A 62 -18.16 -14.95 -12.00
C CYS A 62 -19.09 -14.18 -12.96
N ARG A 63 -19.24 -14.67 -14.22
CA ARG A 63 -20.04 -14.04 -15.28
C ARG A 63 -21.54 -14.24 -15.15
N GLU A 64 -21.99 -15.40 -14.66
CA GLU A 64 -23.40 -15.80 -14.70
C GLU A 64 -24.10 -15.75 -13.34
N GLN A 65 -23.39 -16.07 -12.26
CA GLN A 65 -24.00 -16.29 -10.94
C GLN A 65 -23.85 -15.07 -10.03
N HIS A 66 -22.76 -14.31 -10.21
CA HIS A 66 -22.42 -13.09 -9.45
C HIS A 66 -22.45 -13.26 -7.90
N THR A 67 -22.39 -14.49 -7.39
CA THR A 67 -22.73 -14.85 -6.01
C THR A 67 -21.84 -14.24 -4.93
N ASP A 68 -20.56 -14.01 -5.26
CA ASP A 68 -19.52 -13.73 -4.27
C ASP A 68 -18.89 -12.33 -4.38
N HIS A 69 -19.50 -11.42 -5.15
CA HIS A 69 -19.02 -10.05 -5.31
C HIS A 69 -20.10 -9.03 -5.71
N GLU A 70 -20.18 -7.94 -4.95
CA GLU A 70 -21.31 -6.98 -4.92
C GLU A 70 -21.40 -6.03 -6.14
N PHE A 71 -20.39 -5.99 -7.02
CA PHE A 71 -20.28 -5.02 -8.12
C PHE A 71 -20.00 -5.63 -9.52
N CYS A 72 -20.11 -6.96 -9.67
CA CYS A 72 -19.91 -7.61 -10.98
C CYS A 72 -21.14 -7.43 -11.89
N GLY A 73 -20.95 -7.57 -13.20
CA GLY A 73 -22.02 -7.42 -14.20
C GLY A 73 -22.37 -5.97 -14.57
N ALA A 74 -21.91 -4.98 -13.80
CA ALA A 74 -22.04 -3.56 -14.12
C ALA A 74 -21.17 -3.17 -15.34
N LYS A 75 -21.68 -3.40 -16.55
CA LYS A 75 -21.05 -2.92 -17.79
C LYS A 75 -20.94 -1.40 -17.77
N TYR A 76 -19.72 -0.89 -17.57
CA TYR A 76 -19.44 0.53 -17.72
C TYR A 76 -19.81 0.99 -19.13
N VAL A 77 -20.65 2.02 -19.21
CA VAL A 77 -21.36 2.38 -20.45
C VAL A 77 -20.39 2.91 -21.51
N SER A 78 -20.14 2.07 -22.51
CA SER A 78 -19.59 2.32 -23.85
C SER A 78 -18.66 3.55 -24.01
N SER A 79 -17.35 3.34 -23.89
CA SER A 79 -16.34 4.11 -24.66
C SER A 79 -14.87 3.67 -24.45
N SER A 80 -14.58 2.90 -23.40
CA SER A 80 -13.22 2.80 -22.83
C SER A 80 -12.35 1.62 -23.28
N LEU A 81 -12.69 0.90 -24.36
CA LEU A 81 -11.79 -0.13 -24.93
C LEU A 81 -10.36 0.42 -25.17
N PRO A 82 -9.30 -0.38 -24.91
CA PRO A 82 -7.92 0.03 -25.18
C PRO A 82 -7.71 0.59 -26.57
N THR A 83 -6.80 1.56 -26.71
CA THR A 83 -6.49 2.12 -28.05
C THR A 83 -5.95 1.05 -29.00
N ARG A 84 -5.19 0.08 -28.45
CA ARG A 84 -4.67 -1.10 -29.16
C ARG A 84 -4.79 -2.35 -28.31
N LEU A 85 -4.89 -3.49 -28.99
CA LEU A 85 -4.81 -4.84 -28.43
C LEU A 85 -3.73 -5.63 -29.18
N LEU A 86 -3.21 -6.69 -28.56
CA LEU A 86 -2.40 -7.71 -29.24
C LEU A 86 -3.36 -8.81 -29.74
N ASP A 87 -3.48 -8.95 -31.06
CA ASP A 87 -4.10 -10.14 -31.67
C ASP A 87 -3.09 -11.28 -31.54
N VAL A 88 -3.41 -12.25 -30.67
CA VAL A 88 -2.51 -13.36 -30.38
C VAL A 88 -2.59 -14.47 -31.42
N GLY A 89 -3.55 -14.42 -32.37
CA GLY A 89 -3.75 -15.48 -33.34
C GLY A 89 -4.20 -16.80 -32.71
N GLU A 90 -3.91 -17.91 -33.38
CA GLU A 90 -4.25 -19.26 -32.94
C GLU A 90 -3.07 -19.94 -32.19
N THR A 91 -3.34 -21.08 -31.54
CA THR A 91 -2.41 -21.77 -30.62
C THR A 91 -0.98 -21.92 -31.16
N ASN A 92 -0.85 -22.27 -32.44
CA ASN A 92 0.42 -22.57 -33.10
C ASN A 92 1.02 -21.40 -33.90
N ASP A 93 0.40 -20.21 -33.88
CA ASP A 93 0.92 -19.07 -34.64
C ASP A 93 2.26 -18.58 -34.08
N LEU A 94 3.30 -18.53 -34.92
CA LEU A 94 4.62 -18.02 -34.52
C LEU A 94 4.66 -16.48 -34.43
N LEU A 95 3.69 -15.82 -35.06
CA LEU A 95 3.58 -14.38 -35.15
C LEU A 95 2.35 -13.89 -34.37
N VAL A 96 2.50 -12.72 -33.77
CA VAL A 96 1.40 -11.92 -33.19
C VAL A 96 1.41 -10.54 -33.83
N LYS A 97 0.28 -9.83 -33.81
CA LYS A 97 0.19 -8.49 -34.41
C LYS A 97 -0.56 -7.54 -33.49
N LEU A 98 -0.12 -6.29 -33.47
CA LEU A 98 -0.84 -5.21 -32.83
C LEU A 98 -2.04 -4.81 -33.70
N VAL A 99 -3.20 -4.57 -33.09
CA VAL A 99 -4.40 -4.07 -33.78
C VAL A 99 -4.90 -2.79 -33.11
N GLU A 100 -5.32 -1.82 -33.90
CA GLU A 100 -5.93 -0.58 -33.42
C GLU A 100 -7.44 -0.72 -33.33
N VAL A 101 -8.01 -0.59 -32.13
CA VAL A 101 -9.44 -0.86 -31.89
C VAL A 101 -10.34 0.12 -32.61
N LYS A 102 -9.94 1.40 -32.71
CA LYS A 102 -10.71 2.43 -33.44
C LYS A 102 -10.75 2.18 -34.95
N SER A 103 -9.70 1.57 -35.50
CA SER A 103 -9.51 1.33 -36.93
C SER A 103 -10.28 0.08 -37.41
N CYS A 104 -10.66 -0.83 -36.52
CA CYS A 104 -11.37 -2.07 -36.82
C CYS A 104 -12.76 -2.09 -36.16
N LYS A 105 -13.83 -1.84 -36.94
CA LYS A 105 -15.22 -1.83 -36.45
C LYS A 105 -15.65 -3.14 -35.75
N SER A 106 -15.06 -4.26 -36.13
CA SER A 106 -15.29 -5.59 -35.53
C SER A 106 -14.70 -5.77 -34.12
N LEU A 107 -13.84 -4.86 -33.65
CA LEU A 107 -13.22 -4.94 -32.32
C LEU A 107 -14.02 -4.20 -31.23
N ARG A 108 -15.25 -3.76 -31.50
CA ARG A 108 -16.05 -2.99 -30.53
C ARG A 108 -16.73 -3.84 -29.45
N ASP A 109 -16.90 -5.13 -29.71
CA ASP A 109 -17.63 -6.07 -28.86
C ASP A 109 -16.82 -7.38 -28.66
N VAL A 110 -15.49 -7.27 -28.57
CA VAL A 110 -14.59 -8.43 -28.41
C VAL A 110 -14.12 -8.61 -26.96
N ASP A 111 -14.15 -9.85 -26.49
CA ASP A 111 -13.47 -10.25 -25.26
C ASP A 111 -11.94 -10.16 -25.46
N TYR A 112 -11.25 -9.63 -24.46
CA TYR A 112 -9.79 -9.65 -24.36
C TYR A 112 -9.36 -10.01 -22.94
N LEU A 113 -8.22 -10.69 -22.80
CA LEU A 113 -7.56 -10.87 -21.50
C LEU A 113 -6.61 -9.70 -21.23
N ILE A 114 -6.27 -9.47 -19.97
CA ILE A 114 -5.28 -8.47 -19.56
C ILE A 114 -4.16 -9.10 -18.74
N LEU A 115 -2.91 -8.68 -18.96
CA LEU A 115 -1.75 -9.14 -18.18
C LEU A 115 -1.33 -8.09 -17.14
N SER A 116 -1.31 -8.49 -15.87
CA SER A 116 -0.67 -7.77 -14.76
C SER A 116 0.60 -8.51 -14.34
N TYR A 117 1.74 -7.84 -14.41
CA TYR A 117 3.06 -8.47 -14.21
C TYR A 117 4.13 -7.47 -13.77
N CYS A 118 5.22 -7.97 -13.16
CA CYS A 118 6.40 -7.15 -12.91
C CYS A 118 7.20 -6.99 -14.20
N TRP A 119 7.47 -5.75 -14.62
CA TRP A 119 8.32 -5.47 -15.79
C TRP A 119 9.76 -5.95 -15.55
N GLY A 120 10.35 -5.58 -14.42
CA GLY A 120 11.78 -5.78 -14.15
C GLY A 120 12.69 -5.14 -15.20
N ASN A 121 13.92 -5.65 -15.30
CA ASN A 121 14.91 -5.29 -16.32
C ASN A 121 14.64 -5.98 -17.67
N GLY A 122 13.97 -7.14 -17.65
CA GLY A 122 13.74 -7.97 -18.84
C GLY A 122 12.81 -7.43 -19.92
N ASN A 123 12.05 -6.37 -19.61
CA ASN A 123 10.93 -5.95 -20.46
C ASN A 123 11.36 -5.14 -21.69
N GLU A 124 12.64 -4.74 -21.81
CA GLU A 124 13.11 -3.82 -22.87
C GLU A 124 12.80 -4.33 -24.29
N LYS A 125 13.00 -5.63 -24.55
CA LYS A 125 12.65 -6.27 -25.84
C LYS A 125 11.15 -6.24 -26.15
N SER A 126 10.31 -6.25 -25.12
CA SER A 126 8.85 -6.27 -25.24
C SER A 126 8.27 -4.89 -25.57
N LYS A 127 8.96 -3.80 -25.24
CA LYS A 127 8.44 -2.42 -25.33
C LYS A 127 8.03 -2.01 -26.75
N MET A 128 6.85 -1.42 -26.83
CA MET A 128 6.34 -0.70 -28.00
C MET A 128 6.95 0.69 -28.08
N THR A 129 7.49 1.05 -29.24
CA THR A 129 8.09 2.34 -29.51
C THR A 129 7.61 2.86 -30.86
N LYS A 130 7.73 4.17 -31.12
CA LYS A 130 7.39 4.71 -32.46
C LYS A 130 8.21 4.08 -33.59
N THR A 131 9.44 3.63 -33.31
CA THR A 131 10.31 2.99 -34.31
C THR A 131 9.89 1.57 -34.64
N ASN A 132 9.30 0.82 -33.70
CA ASN A 132 8.86 -0.56 -33.93
C ASN A 132 7.35 -0.71 -34.23
N LEU A 133 6.53 0.31 -33.99
CA LEU A 133 5.08 0.33 -34.24
C LEU A 133 4.68 -0.22 -35.62
N GLY A 134 5.27 0.31 -36.69
CA GLY A 134 4.94 -0.09 -38.07
C GLY A 134 5.28 -1.55 -38.39
N MET A 135 6.27 -2.14 -37.70
CA MET A 135 6.56 -3.56 -37.79
C MET A 135 5.56 -4.37 -36.94
N ARG A 136 5.30 -3.95 -35.71
CA ARG A 136 4.38 -4.65 -34.79
C ARG A 136 2.92 -4.68 -35.29
N LEU A 137 2.49 -3.68 -36.06
CA LEU A 137 1.19 -3.67 -36.75
C LEU A 137 1.09 -4.69 -37.91
N ARG A 138 2.21 -5.01 -38.57
CA ARG A 138 2.25 -6.02 -39.66
C ARG A 138 2.36 -7.45 -39.13
N GLY A 139 3.02 -7.63 -37.98
CA GLY A 139 3.26 -8.91 -37.35
C GLY A 139 4.70 -9.07 -36.90
N PHE A 140 4.91 -9.74 -35.76
CA PHE A 140 6.21 -9.94 -35.15
C PHE A 140 6.24 -11.25 -34.34
N ALA A 141 7.43 -11.85 -34.20
CA ALA A 141 7.57 -13.16 -33.56
C ALA A 141 7.31 -13.13 -32.05
N VAL A 142 6.62 -14.15 -31.54
CA VAL A 142 6.37 -14.34 -30.10
C VAL A 142 7.68 -14.44 -29.31
N SER A 143 8.70 -15.09 -29.88
CA SER A 143 10.04 -15.24 -29.28
C SER A 143 10.78 -13.93 -29.02
N ASN A 144 10.38 -12.82 -29.66
CA ASN A 144 10.96 -11.50 -29.42
C ASN A 144 10.42 -10.85 -28.12
N LEU A 145 9.46 -11.47 -27.43
CA LEU A 145 8.88 -10.99 -26.19
C LEU A 145 9.54 -11.60 -24.95
N SER A 146 9.32 -11.00 -23.79
CA SER A 146 9.71 -11.53 -22.48
C SER A 146 8.86 -12.75 -22.10
N GLU A 147 9.45 -13.71 -21.36
CA GLU A 147 8.86 -15.05 -21.14
C GLU A 147 7.49 -14.98 -20.47
N THR A 148 7.32 -14.08 -19.49
CA THR A 148 6.02 -13.78 -18.86
C THR A 148 4.93 -13.37 -19.85
N ILE A 149 5.28 -12.72 -20.96
CA ILE A 149 4.32 -12.35 -22.00
C ILE A 149 4.09 -13.53 -22.96
N GLN A 150 5.09 -14.36 -23.23
CA GLN A 150 4.92 -15.58 -24.03
C GLN A 150 3.97 -16.57 -23.33
N ASP A 151 4.13 -16.74 -22.01
CA ASP A 151 3.22 -17.53 -21.17
C ASP A 151 1.78 -16.96 -21.18
N ALA A 152 1.64 -15.63 -21.12
CA ALA A 152 0.33 -14.97 -21.20
C ALA A 152 -0.32 -15.17 -22.58
N ILE A 153 0.46 -15.11 -23.66
CA ILE A 153 0.00 -15.40 -25.04
C ILE A 153 -0.47 -16.86 -25.15
N LEU A 154 0.29 -17.82 -24.61
CA LEU A 154 -0.07 -19.23 -24.60
C LEU A 154 -1.38 -19.47 -23.84
N LEU A 155 -1.51 -18.93 -22.62
CA LEU A 155 -2.74 -19.02 -21.83
C LEU A 155 -3.93 -18.39 -22.56
N THR A 156 -3.76 -17.20 -23.15
CA THR A 156 -4.83 -16.49 -23.88
C THR A 156 -5.36 -17.32 -25.05
N ARG A 157 -4.45 -17.89 -25.86
CA ARG A 157 -4.78 -18.81 -26.97
C ARG A 157 -5.51 -20.06 -26.48
N MET A 158 -5.03 -20.68 -25.41
CA MET A 158 -5.61 -21.91 -24.85
C MET A 158 -6.96 -21.69 -24.14
N MET A 159 -7.27 -20.45 -23.77
CA MET A 159 -8.61 -20.03 -23.30
C MET A 159 -9.55 -19.64 -24.46
N GLU A 160 -9.14 -19.85 -25.71
CA GLU A 160 -9.88 -19.49 -26.93
C GLU A 160 -10.18 -17.98 -27.07
N VAL A 161 -9.43 -17.14 -26.34
CA VAL A 161 -9.53 -15.68 -26.43
C VAL A 161 -8.47 -15.15 -27.39
N ARG A 162 -8.90 -14.34 -28.37
CA ARG A 162 -8.04 -13.87 -29.45
C ARG A 162 -7.20 -12.63 -29.12
N TYR A 163 -7.61 -11.85 -28.12
CA TYR A 163 -6.98 -10.57 -27.82
C TYR A 163 -6.41 -10.53 -26.41
N LEU A 164 -5.19 -9.99 -26.30
CA LEU A 164 -4.50 -9.76 -25.03
C LEU A 164 -4.12 -8.27 -24.93
N TRP A 165 -4.33 -7.66 -23.78
CA TRP A 165 -3.76 -6.36 -23.45
C TRP A 165 -2.54 -6.53 -22.54
N VAL A 166 -1.43 -5.93 -22.96
CA VAL A 166 -0.18 -5.81 -22.18
C VAL A 166 0.28 -4.37 -22.32
N ASP A 167 0.45 -3.66 -21.20
CA ASP A 167 0.83 -2.24 -21.17
C ASP A 167 2.08 -1.92 -22.01
N ALA A 168 3.14 -2.72 -21.86
CA ALA A 168 4.40 -2.55 -22.56
C ALA A 168 4.28 -2.69 -24.09
N ILE A 169 3.26 -3.40 -24.58
CA ILE A 169 3.03 -3.65 -26.02
C ILE A 169 1.92 -2.75 -26.57
N CYS A 170 0.89 -2.46 -25.79
CA CYS A 170 -0.31 -1.75 -26.23
C CYS A 170 -0.20 -0.22 -26.04
N ILE A 171 0.76 0.26 -25.24
CA ILE A 171 1.07 1.68 -25.03
C ILE A 171 2.42 2.01 -25.67
N ILE A 172 2.48 3.08 -26.48
CA ILE A 172 3.73 3.56 -27.07
C ILE A 172 4.57 4.22 -25.97
N GLN A 173 5.75 3.69 -25.73
CA GLN A 173 6.64 4.08 -24.63
C GLN A 173 7.56 5.25 -25.03
N GLY A 174 8.15 5.89 -24.00
CA GLY A 174 9.16 6.95 -24.15
C GLY A 174 8.59 8.38 -24.24
N PRO A 175 9.46 9.40 -24.35
CA PRO A 175 9.08 10.81 -24.13
C PRO A 175 8.04 11.38 -25.09
N THR A 176 7.92 10.82 -26.29
CA THR A 176 6.90 11.21 -27.29
C THR A 176 5.82 10.15 -27.48
N GLY A 177 5.81 9.12 -26.64
CA GLY A 177 4.80 8.06 -26.63
C GLY A 177 3.44 8.54 -26.12
N ASP A 178 2.48 7.62 -26.06
CA ASP A 178 1.09 7.90 -25.68
C ASP A 178 0.71 7.41 -24.27
N PHE A 179 1.71 7.04 -23.46
CA PHE A 179 1.54 6.75 -22.04
C PHE A 179 0.75 7.85 -21.28
N ARG A 180 0.89 9.13 -21.65
CA ARG A 180 0.12 10.22 -21.01
C ARG A 180 -1.38 10.17 -21.28
N SER A 181 -1.82 9.61 -22.41
CA SER A 181 -3.24 9.42 -22.75
C SER A 181 -3.77 8.02 -22.43
N GLU A 182 -2.89 7.02 -22.29
CA GLU A 182 -3.28 5.66 -21.91
C GLU A 182 -3.29 5.44 -20.39
N SER A 183 -2.35 6.02 -19.64
CA SER A 183 -2.26 5.85 -18.18
C SER A 183 -3.48 6.31 -17.38
N PRO A 184 -4.24 7.38 -17.74
CA PRO A 184 -5.49 7.69 -17.06
C PRO A 184 -6.54 6.59 -17.21
N ARG A 185 -6.47 5.78 -18.26
CA ARG A 185 -7.44 4.74 -18.63
C ARG A 185 -7.04 3.33 -18.17
N MET A 186 -5.86 3.18 -17.58
CA MET A 186 -5.35 1.88 -17.12
C MET A 186 -6.18 1.25 -15.98
N GLY A 187 -7.03 2.01 -15.29
CA GLY A 187 -8.03 1.46 -14.36
C GLY A 187 -9.25 0.86 -15.07
N ASP A 188 -9.64 1.38 -16.23
CA ASP A 188 -10.81 0.91 -16.98
C ASP A 188 -10.50 -0.38 -17.77
N TYR A 189 -9.25 -0.57 -18.19
CA TYR A 189 -8.86 -1.71 -19.02
C TYR A 189 -9.00 -3.07 -18.31
N PRO A 190 -8.66 -3.24 -17.02
CA PRO A 190 -8.99 -4.44 -16.27
C PRO A 190 -10.49 -4.62 -16.06
N SER A 191 -11.22 -3.53 -15.78
CA SER A 191 -12.67 -3.60 -15.54
C SER A 191 -13.51 -3.98 -16.76
N ASN A 192 -12.96 -3.84 -17.97
CA ASN A 192 -13.60 -4.26 -19.22
C ASN A 192 -12.95 -5.52 -19.84
N ALA A 193 -11.94 -6.11 -19.20
CA ALA A 193 -11.32 -7.35 -19.65
C ALA A 193 -12.18 -8.57 -19.26
N ALA A 194 -12.12 -9.61 -20.07
CA ALA A 194 -12.78 -10.88 -19.82
C ALA A 194 -12.24 -11.61 -18.58
N CYS A 195 -10.93 -11.48 -18.33
CA CYS A 195 -10.22 -11.94 -17.12
C CYS A 195 -8.83 -11.27 -17.04
N CYS A 196 -8.30 -11.11 -15.83
CA CYS A 196 -6.95 -10.59 -15.56
C CYS A 196 -5.99 -11.73 -15.19
N ILE A 197 -4.98 -11.95 -16.04
CA ILE A 197 -3.84 -12.82 -15.76
C ILE A 197 -2.89 -12.07 -14.82
N SER A 198 -2.72 -12.54 -13.58
CA SER A 198 -1.77 -11.96 -12.62
C SER A 198 -0.54 -12.86 -12.50
N ALA A 199 0.59 -12.43 -13.07
CA ALA A 199 1.85 -13.17 -13.07
C ALA A 199 2.61 -13.04 -11.73
N SER A 200 1.91 -13.20 -10.60
CA SER A 200 2.40 -12.81 -9.26
C SER A 200 3.61 -13.58 -8.73
N VAL A 201 4.07 -14.63 -9.43
CA VAL A 201 5.27 -15.41 -9.08
C VAL A 201 6.55 -14.83 -9.71
N ALA A 202 6.41 -14.10 -10.82
CA ALA A 202 7.52 -13.54 -11.59
C ALA A 202 7.98 -12.20 -10.99
N LYS A 203 9.24 -12.12 -10.59
CA LYS A 203 9.89 -10.88 -10.12
C LYS A 203 10.44 -10.04 -11.27
N ASP A 204 10.70 -10.66 -12.42
CA ASP A 204 11.13 -10.03 -13.67
C ASP A 204 10.37 -10.67 -14.84
N SER A 205 10.09 -9.90 -15.88
CA SER A 205 9.36 -10.38 -17.06
C SER A 205 10.07 -11.47 -17.87
N GLN A 206 11.37 -11.72 -17.60
CA GLN A 206 12.12 -12.85 -18.13
C GLN A 206 11.85 -14.19 -17.42
N GLU A 207 11.21 -14.22 -16.25
CA GLU A 207 11.12 -15.46 -15.45
C GLU A 207 10.00 -16.40 -15.88
N GLY A 208 9.01 -15.92 -16.65
CA GLY A 208 7.77 -16.67 -16.91
C GLY A 208 6.91 -16.83 -15.64
N PHE A 209 5.75 -17.46 -15.78
CA PHE A 209 4.90 -17.88 -14.66
C PHE A 209 4.41 -19.33 -14.77
N LEU A 210 4.59 -19.99 -15.91
CA LEU A 210 4.29 -21.40 -16.16
C LEU A 210 5.48 -22.32 -15.79
N THR A 211 6.11 -22.04 -14.65
CA THR A 211 7.34 -22.70 -14.19
C THR A 211 7.09 -23.79 -13.15
N GLU A 212 8.05 -24.72 -13.00
CA GLU A 212 8.02 -25.70 -11.92
C GLU A 212 8.14 -24.97 -10.56
N ARG A 213 7.32 -25.35 -9.58
CA ARG A 213 7.35 -24.79 -8.23
C ARG A 213 7.90 -25.82 -7.23
N PRO A 214 9.19 -25.75 -6.82
CA PRO A 214 9.79 -26.73 -5.92
C PRO A 214 9.07 -26.85 -4.57
N LEU A 215 8.50 -25.75 -4.07
CA LEU A 215 7.76 -25.71 -2.81
C LEU A 215 6.46 -26.53 -2.83
N ALA A 216 5.89 -26.83 -4.00
CA ALA A 216 4.73 -27.72 -4.12
C ALA A 216 5.07 -29.21 -3.89
N ARG A 217 6.37 -29.56 -3.74
CA ARG A 217 6.82 -30.91 -3.35
C ARG A 217 6.67 -31.16 -1.84
N PHE A 218 6.46 -30.11 -1.04
CA PHE A 218 6.07 -30.25 0.36
C PHE A 218 4.54 -30.19 0.44
N PRO A 219 3.89 -31.06 1.23
CA PRO A 219 2.47 -30.90 1.49
C PRO A 219 2.24 -29.56 2.18
N MET A 220 1.60 -28.64 1.48
CA MET A 220 1.02 -27.45 2.09
C MET A 220 -0.23 -27.93 2.83
N ASP A 221 -0.07 -28.28 4.11
CA ASP A 221 -1.21 -28.60 4.96
C ASP A 221 -2.15 -27.39 5.03
N ASP A 222 -3.45 -27.64 4.86
CA ASP A 222 -4.47 -26.60 4.97
C ASP A 222 -4.47 -26.05 6.42
N ILE A 223 -4.01 -24.82 6.61
CA ILE A 223 -4.16 -24.13 7.89
C ILE A 223 -5.64 -23.82 8.09
N ALA A 224 -6.31 -24.60 8.93
CA ALA A 224 -7.68 -24.38 9.34
C ALA A 224 -7.80 -23.08 10.16
N ILE A 225 -8.14 -21.97 9.52
CA ILE A 225 -8.42 -20.70 10.19
C ILE A 225 -9.84 -20.77 10.78
N ARG A 226 -9.93 -21.00 12.09
CA ARG A 226 -11.20 -21.09 12.83
C ARG A 226 -11.94 -19.75 12.83
N ILE A 227 -12.97 -19.62 11.98
CA ILE A 227 -13.96 -18.55 12.09
C ILE A 227 -14.91 -18.89 13.24
N ALA A 228 -14.50 -18.57 14.46
CA ALA A 228 -15.37 -18.68 15.62
C ALA A 228 -16.43 -17.56 15.57
N ARG A 229 -17.69 -17.94 15.34
CA ARG A 229 -18.78 -17.21 16.00
C ARG A 229 -18.71 -17.58 17.49
N HIS A 230 -19.00 -16.63 18.38
CA HIS A 230 -19.49 -17.01 19.72
C HIS A 230 -20.75 -17.90 19.50
N ASP A 231 -21.00 -18.96 20.26
CA ASP A 231 -21.03 -18.98 21.74
C ASP A 231 -20.48 -20.30 22.36
N GLU A 232 -19.64 -20.18 23.41
CA GLU A 232 -19.06 -21.25 24.28
C GLU A 232 -18.12 -22.34 23.66
N PRO A 233 -17.34 -23.12 24.45
CA PRO A 233 -16.34 -22.64 25.42
C PRO A 233 -14.91 -23.29 25.28
N GLY A 234 -13.84 -22.49 25.47
CA GLY A 234 -12.43 -22.94 25.63
C GLY A 234 -11.60 -23.06 24.32
N TYR A 235 -10.28 -22.84 24.25
CA TYR A 235 -9.28 -22.21 25.15
C TYR A 235 -8.41 -21.22 24.31
N SER A 236 -7.34 -20.63 24.87
CA SER A 236 -6.49 -19.59 24.21
C SER A 236 -5.00 -19.69 24.59
N ILE A 237 -4.15 -18.78 24.03
CA ILE A 237 -2.74 -18.41 24.41
C ILE A 237 -1.63 -19.26 23.73
N PHE A 238 -0.48 -18.79 23.23
CA PHE A 238 0.07 -17.53 22.61
C PHE A 238 1.55 -17.85 22.17
N LYS A 239 2.41 -17.04 21.49
CA LYS A 239 2.41 -15.65 20.98
C LYS A 239 3.47 -15.49 19.85
N SER A 240 3.23 -14.60 18.87
CA SER A 240 4.26 -13.76 18.20
C SER A 240 3.61 -12.44 17.81
N ASN A 241 3.42 -11.56 18.81
CA ASN A 241 2.87 -10.20 18.72
C ASN A 241 1.70 -9.93 17.74
N GLY A 242 0.64 -10.73 17.87
CA GLY A 242 -0.70 -10.23 18.21
C GLY A 242 -1.57 -9.53 17.15
N ASP A 243 -1.01 -8.86 16.14
CA ASP A 243 -1.71 -7.73 15.52
C ASP A 243 -1.94 -7.83 13.98
N ASP A 244 -1.38 -8.82 13.29
CA ASP A 244 -1.25 -8.82 11.81
C ASP A 244 -2.54 -9.03 10.99
N GLN A 245 -3.72 -9.17 11.61
CA GLN A 245 -5.00 -9.37 10.90
C GLN A 245 -5.89 -8.12 10.94
N ILE A 246 -5.49 -7.06 10.24
CA ILE A 246 -6.26 -5.81 10.11
C ILE A 246 -7.72 -6.02 9.67
N MET A 247 -7.96 -6.99 8.78
CA MET A 247 -9.27 -7.26 8.20
C MET A 247 -10.26 -7.95 9.14
N THR A 248 -9.79 -8.62 10.21
CA THR A 248 -10.67 -9.34 11.16
C THR A 248 -11.02 -8.53 12.40
N ARG A 249 -10.38 -7.38 12.61
CA ARG A 249 -10.70 -6.46 13.71
C ARG A 249 -12.15 -5.97 13.58
N PRO A 250 -12.99 -6.09 14.63
CA PRO A 250 -14.39 -5.69 14.58
C PRO A 250 -14.58 -4.17 14.79
N ASP A 251 -13.66 -3.55 15.53
CA ASP A 251 -13.74 -2.17 15.98
C ASP A 251 -12.88 -1.22 15.13
N LYS A 252 -13.39 -0.01 14.89
CA LYS A 252 -12.79 1.00 14.02
C LYS A 252 -11.47 1.55 14.57
N ASP A 253 -11.40 1.76 15.88
CA ASP A 253 -10.22 2.33 16.52
C ASP A 253 -9.13 1.27 16.63
N LEU A 254 -9.49 0.00 16.88
CA LEU A 254 -8.57 -1.13 16.73
C LEU A 254 -8.04 -1.29 15.31
N VAL A 255 -8.88 -1.12 14.27
CA VAL A 255 -8.44 -1.18 12.87
C VAL A 255 -7.39 -0.11 12.58
N PHE A 256 -7.62 1.13 13.00
CA PHE A 256 -6.65 2.19 12.74
C PHE A 256 -5.42 2.09 13.64
N ALA A 257 -5.59 2.22 14.97
CA ALA A 257 -4.48 2.38 15.91
C ALA A 257 -3.50 1.19 15.89
N GLY A 258 -3.99 -0.05 15.92
CA GLY A 258 -3.13 -1.24 15.93
C GLY A 258 -3.01 -1.97 14.59
N GLY A 259 -3.94 -1.78 13.65
CA GLY A 259 -3.96 -2.51 12.38
C GLY A 259 -3.24 -1.76 11.25
N TRP A 260 -3.81 -0.63 10.84
CA TRP A 260 -3.37 0.13 9.66
C TRP A 260 -1.96 0.69 9.83
N TYR A 261 -1.66 1.28 10.99
CA TYR A 261 -0.36 1.90 11.22
C TYR A 261 0.77 0.89 11.48
N GLN A 262 0.47 -0.28 12.05
CA GLN A 262 1.39 -1.42 12.06
C GLN A 262 1.67 -1.92 10.64
N LEU A 263 0.63 -2.11 9.83
CA LEU A 263 0.77 -2.53 8.43
C LEU A 263 1.60 -1.53 7.63
N ILE A 264 1.38 -0.22 7.80
CA ILE A 264 2.24 0.81 7.20
C ILE A 264 3.68 0.70 7.74
N SER A 265 3.91 0.51 9.03
CA SER A 265 5.28 0.39 9.55
C SER A 265 6.01 -0.82 8.94
N VAL A 266 5.34 -1.94 8.73
CA VAL A 266 5.91 -3.11 8.03
C VAL A 266 6.13 -2.79 6.55
N PHE A 267 5.10 -2.29 5.85
CA PHE A 267 5.16 -1.94 4.43
C PHE A 267 6.23 -0.88 4.12
N SER A 268 6.43 0.09 5.01
CA SER A 268 7.43 1.16 4.85
C SER A 268 8.87 0.63 4.78
N LYS A 269 9.12 -0.58 5.28
CA LYS A 269 10.43 -1.26 5.26
C LYS A 269 10.66 -2.07 3.98
N THR A 270 9.66 -2.16 3.09
CA THR A 270 9.81 -2.79 1.77
C THR A 270 10.64 -1.91 0.84
N GLN A 271 11.36 -2.56 -0.08
CA GLN A 271 12.14 -1.90 -1.12
C GLN A 271 11.32 -1.91 -2.41
N LEU A 272 10.86 -0.75 -2.85
CA LEU A 272 10.11 -0.58 -4.09
C LEU A 272 11.05 -0.25 -5.25
N THR A 273 10.73 -0.74 -6.45
CA THR A 273 11.44 -0.39 -7.68
C THR A 273 11.31 1.12 -7.98
N TYR A 274 10.14 1.69 -7.72
CA TYR A 274 9.85 3.11 -7.82
C TYR A 274 9.26 3.62 -6.50
N GLU A 275 10.04 4.41 -5.76
CA GLU A 275 9.62 4.91 -4.45
C GLU A 275 8.47 5.93 -4.53
N THR A 276 8.25 6.54 -5.69
CA THR A 276 7.08 7.37 -6.00
C THR A 276 5.75 6.61 -5.88
N ASP A 277 5.80 5.29 -6.07
CA ASP A 277 4.60 4.47 -6.24
C ASP A 277 4.09 3.92 -4.91
N ARG A 278 4.78 4.23 -3.80
CA ARG A 278 4.55 3.74 -2.44
C ARG A 278 3.12 3.91 -1.94
N LEU A 279 2.46 5.04 -2.25
CA LEU A 279 1.05 5.26 -1.91
C LEU A 279 0.08 4.49 -2.82
N TYR A 280 0.42 4.29 -4.10
CA TYR A 280 -0.38 3.51 -5.04
C TYR A 280 -0.32 2.01 -4.72
N ALA A 281 0.87 1.50 -4.37
CA ALA A 281 1.10 0.10 -4.04
C ALA A 281 0.30 -0.38 -2.80
N ILE A 282 0.09 0.49 -1.80
CA ILE A 282 -0.76 0.19 -0.63
C ILE A 282 -2.24 0.58 -0.84
N HIS A 283 -2.57 1.32 -1.92
CA HIS A 283 -3.92 1.84 -2.14
C HIS A 283 -4.99 0.75 -2.25
N GLY A 284 -4.67 -0.42 -2.83
CA GLY A 284 -5.62 -1.54 -2.88
C GLY A 284 -6.13 -1.98 -1.51
N LEU A 285 -5.25 -2.00 -0.49
CA LEU A 285 -5.63 -2.29 0.90
C LEU A 285 -6.41 -1.13 1.52
N ALA A 286 -6.02 0.11 1.22
CA ALA A 286 -6.77 1.28 1.68
C ALA A 286 -8.21 1.27 1.14
N SER A 287 -8.43 0.96 -0.14
CA SER A 287 -9.76 0.92 -0.77
C SER A 287 -10.73 -0.06 -0.13
N ILE A 288 -10.24 -1.22 0.31
CA ILE A 288 -11.05 -2.18 1.08
C ILE A 288 -11.50 -1.58 2.42
N LEU A 289 -10.62 -0.86 3.11
CA LEU A 289 -10.97 -0.17 4.37
C LEU A 289 -11.86 1.06 4.14
N ILE A 290 -11.67 1.83 3.06
CA ILE A 290 -12.56 2.93 2.65
C ILE A 290 -13.99 2.41 2.47
N GLN A 291 -14.16 1.32 1.72
CA GLN A 291 -15.47 0.69 1.49
C GLN A 291 -16.08 0.17 2.80
N ARG A 292 -15.32 -0.62 3.58
CA ARG A 292 -15.81 -1.26 4.81
C ARG A 292 -16.16 -0.26 5.92
N LEU A 293 -15.30 0.73 6.15
CA LEU A 293 -15.44 1.69 7.26
C LEU A 293 -16.14 2.99 6.87
N ARG A 294 -16.44 3.18 5.57
CA ARG A 294 -16.92 4.44 4.98
C ARG A 294 -16.05 5.64 5.40
N ALA A 295 -14.73 5.42 5.39
CA ALA A 295 -13.73 6.35 5.93
C ALA A 295 -12.97 7.07 4.80
N GLU A 296 -12.84 8.38 4.91
CA GLU A 296 -12.04 9.20 3.99
C GLU A 296 -10.54 8.92 4.16
N TYR A 297 -9.82 8.84 3.02
CA TYR A 297 -8.40 8.49 2.97
C TYR A 297 -7.64 9.39 1.99
N PHE A 298 -6.53 9.98 2.44
CA PHE A 298 -5.72 10.92 1.68
C PHE A 298 -4.25 10.80 2.03
N ASN A 299 -3.35 10.83 1.02
CA ASN A 299 -1.89 10.80 1.18
C ASN A 299 -1.36 9.85 2.28
N GLY A 300 -1.90 8.63 2.35
CA GLY A 300 -1.45 7.61 3.31
C GLY A 300 -2.21 7.56 4.64
N ILE A 301 -3.09 8.53 4.93
CA ILE A 301 -3.74 8.71 6.23
C ILE A 301 -5.27 8.67 6.09
N PHE A 302 -5.95 8.04 7.06
CA PHE A 302 -7.40 8.07 7.19
C PHE A 302 -7.86 9.27 8.05
N ARG A 303 -8.86 10.03 7.58
CA ARG A 303 -9.40 11.20 8.31
C ARG A 303 -9.88 10.86 9.73
N PRO A 304 -10.58 9.74 9.99
CA PRO A 304 -11.05 9.41 11.34
C PRO A 304 -9.94 9.14 12.37
N SER A 305 -8.71 8.86 11.91
CA SER A 305 -7.56 8.57 12.77
C SER A 305 -6.39 9.52 12.48
N LEU A 306 -6.70 10.74 12.04
CA LEU A 306 -5.73 11.72 11.56
C LEU A 306 -4.58 11.97 12.55
N ALA A 307 -4.89 12.15 13.84
CA ALA A 307 -3.90 12.35 14.89
C ALA A 307 -2.87 11.22 14.95
N GLN A 308 -3.34 9.98 15.10
CA GLN A 308 -2.50 8.78 15.09
C GLN A 308 -1.69 8.65 13.78
N GLY A 309 -2.29 9.04 12.64
CA GLY A 309 -1.62 9.04 11.34
C GLY A 309 -0.54 10.11 11.14
N LEU A 310 -0.52 11.17 11.96
CA LEU A 310 0.52 12.20 11.94
C LEU A 310 1.73 11.84 12.82
N LEU A 311 1.61 10.84 13.70
CA LEU A 311 2.61 10.44 14.67
C LEU A 311 3.58 9.35 14.18
N TRP A 312 3.86 9.32 12.87
CA TRP A 312 4.95 8.51 12.33
C TRP A 312 6.33 9.09 12.68
N TYR A 313 7.36 8.24 12.79
CA TYR A 313 8.73 8.63 13.10
C TYR A 313 9.76 7.62 12.56
N HIS A 314 11.05 8.01 12.55
CA HIS A 314 12.15 7.11 12.21
C HIS A 314 12.84 6.52 13.45
N ASP A 315 13.05 5.20 13.44
CA ASP A 315 13.86 4.53 14.46
C ASP A 315 15.33 4.98 14.36
N SER A 316 15.81 5.66 15.40
CA SER A 316 17.16 6.24 15.50
C SER A 316 18.31 5.24 15.34
N ASN A 317 18.05 3.93 15.45
CA ASN A 317 19.08 2.90 15.34
C ASN A 317 19.43 2.52 13.89
N ARG A 318 18.70 3.00 12.87
CA ARG A 318 18.93 2.61 11.47
C ARG A 318 19.66 3.67 10.66
N ARG A 319 20.90 3.37 10.25
CA ARG A 319 21.72 4.16 9.30
C ARG A 319 21.16 4.21 7.86
N GLU A 320 19.89 3.82 7.66
CA GLU A 320 19.27 3.59 6.35
C GLU A 320 18.19 4.63 5.99
N ALA A 321 17.78 5.48 6.94
CA ALA A 321 16.75 6.52 6.76
C ALA A 321 17.28 7.73 5.95
N TYR A 322 17.56 7.52 4.66
CA TYR A 322 18.07 8.54 3.74
C TYR A 322 17.46 8.49 2.33
N LYS A 323 16.52 7.57 2.05
CA LYS A 323 15.88 7.42 0.73
C LYS A 323 14.62 8.27 0.58
N ARG A 324 14.68 9.56 0.95
CA ARG A 324 13.69 10.52 0.45
C ARG A 324 13.79 10.56 -1.08
N PRO A 325 12.73 10.22 -1.84
CA PRO A 325 12.80 10.30 -3.29
C PRO A 325 12.85 11.79 -3.64
N LYS A 326 13.95 12.25 -4.25
CA LYS A 326 14.17 13.67 -4.54
C LYS A 326 13.07 14.28 -5.41
N ASP A 327 12.41 13.44 -6.19
CA ASP A 327 11.37 13.80 -7.17
C ASP A 327 9.94 13.61 -6.64
N ALA A 328 9.75 13.04 -5.44
CA ALA A 328 8.43 12.85 -4.85
C ALA A 328 7.87 14.15 -4.28
N GLN A 329 6.90 14.75 -4.97
CA GLN A 329 6.13 15.93 -4.54
C GLN A 329 5.08 15.56 -3.47
N LEU A 330 5.48 14.84 -2.42
CA LEU A 330 4.63 14.47 -1.30
C LEU A 330 4.72 15.50 -0.15
N PRO A 331 3.61 15.78 0.57
CA PRO A 331 3.61 16.72 1.69
C PRO A 331 4.48 16.29 2.87
N SER A 332 4.96 17.22 3.69
CA SER A 332 5.82 16.91 4.84
C SER A 332 5.15 16.08 5.93
N TRP A 333 3.82 16.08 5.99
CA TRP A 333 3.02 15.28 6.91
C TRP A 333 2.70 13.86 6.38
N CYS A 334 2.93 13.59 5.10
CA CYS A 334 2.69 12.28 4.49
C CYS A 334 3.79 11.29 4.91
N TRP A 335 3.41 10.15 5.48
CA TRP A 335 4.37 9.13 5.92
C TRP A 335 5.21 8.51 4.79
N ALA A 336 4.72 8.56 3.54
CA ALA A 336 5.46 8.07 2.38
C ALA A 336 6.48 9.10 1.85
N SER A 337 6.56 10.29 2.44
CA SER A 337 7.56 11.32 2.08
C SER A 337 8.99 10.95 2.53
N ASP A 338 9.13 10.12 3.56
CA ASP A 338 10.40 9.61 4.07
C ASP A 338 10.20 8.23 4.72
N CYS A 339 11.09 7.27 4.48
CA CYS A 339 10.90 5.87 4.89
C CYS A 339 12.26 5.16 5.10
N PRO A 340 12.33 4.12 5.96
CA PRO A 340 11.23 3.46 6.68
C PRO A 340 10.77 4.22 7.95
N ILE A 341 9.58 3.86 8.45
CA ILE A 341 8.95 4.51 9.62
C ILE A 341 8.31 3.52 10.62
N SER A 342 8.07 4.03 11.82
CA SER A 342 7.23 3.47 12.88
C SER A 342 6.19 4.52 13.31
N TYR A 343 5.24 4.17 14.18
CA TYR A 343 4.25 5.11 14.75
C TYR A 343 4.33 5.12 16.28
N LEU A 344 4.10 6.29 16.90
CA LEU A 344 3.82 6.38 18.34
C LEU A 344 2.33 6.15 18.56
N ASP A 345 1.96 5.21 19.43
CA ASP A 345 0.56 4.94 19.75
C ASP A 345 0.01 5.99 20.74
N ILE A 346 -1.18 6.51 20.44
CA ILE A 346 -1.95 7.34 21.38
C ILE A 346 -3.21 6.60 21.86
N TYR A 347 -3.60 6.85 23.11
CA TYR A 347 -4.86 6.33 23.67
C TYR A 347 -5.99 7.36 23.66
N GLU A 348 -5.65 8.64 23.49
CA GLU A 348 -6.59 9.75 23.44
C GLU A 348 -6.29 10.62 22.23
N THR A 349 -7.29 10.78 21.35
CA THR A 349 -7.22 11.65 20.17
C THR A 349 -7.86 13.00 20.50
N PRO A 350 -7.12 14.12 20.39
CA PRO A 350 -7.65 15.44 20.69
C PRO A 350 -8.66 15.90 19.64
N MET A 351 -9.76 16.51 20.09
CA MET A 351 -10.86 16.97 19.24
C MET A 351 -10.47 18.02 18.18
N TYR A 352 -9.31 18.67 18.33
CA TYR A 352 -8.87 19.76 17.47
C TYR A 352 -8.11 19.30 16.22
N VAL A 353 -7.51 18.09 16.21
CA VAL A 353 -6.83 17.51 15.04
C VAL A 353 -7.86 16.94 14.06
N LYS A 354 -8.51 17.86 13.34
CA LYS A 354 -9.46 17.59 12.27
C LYS A 354 -9.00 18.27 11.00
N ASP A 355 -9.25 17.61 9.88
CA ASP A 355 -9.14 18.22 8.56
C ASP A 355 -10.43 18.99 8.24
N ASP A 356 -10.34 20.31 8.14
CA ASP A 356 -11.48 21.21 7.84
C ASP A 356 -11.65 21.50 6.32
N HIS A 357 -10.94 20.80 5.41
CA HIS A 357 -11.01 21.08 3.97
C HIS A 357 -12.40 20.77 3.37
N PRO A 358 -13.07 21.73 2.70
CA PRO A 358 -14.46 21.56 2.25
C PRO A 358 -14.64 20.63 1.05
N GLU A 359 -13.58 20.44 0.24
CA GLU A 359 -13.61 19.68 -1.02
C GLU A 359 -12.52 18.61 -1.07
N ARG A 360 -12.35 17.82 0.01
CA ARG A 360 -11.41 16.69 -0.01
C ARG A 360 -12.07 15.46 -0.66
N PRO A 361 -11.44 14.80 -1.66
CA PRO A 361 -12.01 13.58 -2.23
C PRO A 361 -12.06 12.44 -1.20
N LEU A 362 -13.18 11.71 -1.20
CA LEU A 362 -13.42 10.50 -0.39
C LEU A 362 -12.49 9.34 -0.75
N GLN A 363 -11.86 9.39 -1.94
CA GLN A 363 -10.99 8.37 -2.50
C GLN A 363 -9.62 8.98 -2.80
N PHE A 364 -8.55 8.24 -2.51
CA PHE A 364 -7.21 8.60 -2.97
C PHE A 364 -7.13 8.43 -4.50
N PRO A 365 -6.39 9.29 -5.22
CA PRO A 365 -6.54 9.41 -6.67
C PRO A 365 -5.89 8.24 -7.39
N THR A 366 -6.69 7.49 -8.14
CA THR A 366 -6.23 6.35 -8.96
C THR A 366 -5.77 6.72 -10.37
N HIS A 367 -5.95 7.98 -10.80
CA HIS A 367 -5.71 8.40 -12.19
C HIS A 367 -4.86 9.68 -12.31
N SER A 368 -4.00 9.70 -13.34
CA SER A 368 -2.96 10.71 -13.56
C SER A 368 -3.48 12.15 -13.76
N GLU A 369 -4.64 12.33 -14.38
CA GLU A 369 -5.18 13.66 -14.71
C GLU A 369 -5.57 14.47 -13.47
N ALA A 370 -5.95 13.79 -12.39
CA ALA A 370 -6.26 14.41 -11.10
C ALA A 370 -5.07 15.15 -10.50
N LEU A 371 -3.82 14.74 -10.80
CA LEU A 371 -2.57 15.32 -10.26
C LEU A 371 -2.42 16.83 -10.56
N SER A 372 -3.11 17.35 -11.59
CA SER A 372 -3.06 18.77 -11.95
C SER A 372 -3.89 19.67 -11.01
N VAL A 373 -5.09 19.21 -10.63
CA VAL A 373 -6.02 19.91 -9.72
C VAL A 373 -5.62 19.67 -8.25
N ILE A 374 -5.08 18.49 -7.96
CA ILE A 374 -4.68 18.03 -6.62
C ILE A 374 -3.50 18.81 -6.01
N LYS A 375 -2.69 19.49 -6.85
CA LYS A 375 -1.50 20.22 -6.42
C LYS A 375 -1.75 21.29 -5.36
N SER A 376 -2.96 21.82 -5.22
CA SER A 376 -3.33 22.82 -4.20
C SER A 376 -4.17 22.30 -3.02
N THR A 377 -4.94 21.22 -3.19
CA THR A 377 -5.97 20.78 -2.21
C THR A 377 -5.60 19.54 -1.41
N ALA A 378 -4.85 18.60 -2.00
CA ALA A 378 -4.37 17.41 -1.26
C ALA A 378 -3.00 17.64 -0.60
N SER A 379 -2.24 18.65 -1.05
CA SER A 379 -0.94 18.98 -0.46
C SER A 379 -1.05 19.60 0.93
N ARG A 380 -2.16 20.28 1.21
CA ARG A 380 -2.37 21.09 2.42
C ARG A 380 -3.32 20.42 3.40
N LEU A 381 -2.91 20.26 4.65
CA LEU A 381 -3.73 19.73 5.74
C LEU A 381 -4.07 20.84 6.73
N TYR A 382 -5.36 21.14 6.86
CA TYR A 382 -5.87 22.25 7.67
C TYR A 382 -6.20 21.73 9.06
N ILE A 383 -5.34 22.01 10.04
CA ILE A 383 -5.48 21.59 11.43
C ILE A 383 -5.86 22.80 12.28
N ARG A 384 -6.53 22.54 13.40
CA ARG A 384 -6.62 23.48 14.52
C ARG A 384 -5.84 22.89 15.69
N ALA A 385 -4.92 23.62 16.28
CA ALA A 385 -4.22 23.19 17.50
C ALA A 385 -3.61 24.42 18.21
N PRO A 386 -3.31 24.34 19.51
CA PRO A 386 -2.36 25.26 20.11
C PRO A 386 -0.98 25.07 19.44
N ILE A 387 -0.19 26.15 19.39
CA ILE A 387 1.23 26.09 19.00
C ILE A 387 2.03 26.70 20.13
N PHE A 388 2.90 25.90 20.74
CA PHE A 388 3.82 26.35 21.77
C PHE A 388 5.19 26.65 21.15
N GLN A 389 5.80 27.75 21.57
CA GLN A 389 7.23 27.98 21.36
C GLN A 389 7.97 27.35 22.53
N LEU A 390 8.81 26.35 22.25
CA LEU A 390 9.59 25.62 23.24
C LEU A 390 11.07 25.80 22.94
N THR A 391 11.92 25.83 23.97
CA THR A 391 13.38 25.85 23.80
C THR A 391 13.93 24.47 24.13
N ILE A 392 14.46 23.74 23.14
CA ILE A 392 15.04 22.41 23.35
C ILE A 392 16.51 22.53 23.78
N GLY A 393 16.86 21.87 24.89
CA GLY A 393 18.20 21.81 25.45
C GLY A 393 18.93 20.51 25.10
N ARG A 394 19.48 19.85 26.13
CA ARG A 394 20.18 18.55 26.00
C ARG A 394 19.22 17.41 25.70
N SER A 395 19.79 16.25 25.34
CA SER A 395 19.17 15.02 24.83
C SER A 395 18.15 14.29 25.73
N ASP A 396 17.37 15.01 26.54
CA ASP A 396 16.21 14.56 27.33
C ASP A 396 15.47 15.72 28.04
N VAL A 397 15.90 16.98 27.89
CA VAL A 397 15.34 18.14 28.62
C VAL A 397 15.02 19.31 27.69
N GLY A 398 13.79 19.80 27.76
CA GLY A 398 13.35 21.05 27.15
C GLY A 398 12.93 22.07 28.21
N TYR A 399 12.72 23.32 27.76
CA TYR A 399 12.31 24.44 28.59
C TYR A 399 11.11 25.14 27.97
N VAL A 400 10.15 25.54 28.81
CA VAL A 400 9.03 26.41 28.46
C VAL A 400 9.11 27.67 29.31
N LYS A 401 8.81 28.82 28.73
CA LYS A 401 8.68 30.07 29.46
C LYS A 401 7.20 30.36 29.67
N ASN A 402 6.81 30.55 30.93
CA ASN A 402 5.45 30.95 31.26
C ASN A 402 5.31 32.47 31.07
N ASP A 403 4.50 32.90 30.12
CA ASP A 403 4.33 34.33 29.78
C ASP A 403 3.68 35.16 30.90
N CYS A 404 2.90 34.52 31.78
CA CYS A 404 2.21 35.19 32.90
C CYS A 404 3.12 35.40 34.12
N SER A 405 4.01 34.44 34.42
CA SER A 405 4.91 34.51 35.58
C SER A 405 6.34 34.94 35.24
N GLY A 406 6.72 34.90 33.97
CA GLY A 406 8.09 35.09 33.50
C GLY A 406 9.07 33.98 33.91
N HIS A 407 8.58 32.93 34.58
CA HIS A 407 9.39 31.80 35.04
C HIS A 407 9.67 30.82 33.90
N THR A 408 10.83 30.17 33.93
CA THR A 408 11.20 29.11 32.99
C THR A 408 11.08 27.77 33.68
N GLU A 409 10.21 26.89 33.19
CA GLU A 409 10.06 25.52 33.69
C GLU A 409 10.78 24.55 32.75
N SER A 410 11.47 23.56 33.33
CA SER A 410 12.13 22.49 32.57
C SER A 410 11.27 21.23 32.57
N PHE A 411 11.13 20.59 31.41
CA PHE A 411 10.38 19.35 31.24
C PHE A 411 11.25 18.25 30.62
N ARG A 412 10.96 16.99 30.96
CA ARG A 412 11.54 15.85 30.24
C ARG A 412 10.92 15.77 28.85
N CYS A 413 11.75 15.52 27.83
CA CYS A 413 11.30 15.34 26.47
C CYS A 413 12.07 14.24 25.70
N ARG A 414 11.51 13.78 24.58
CA ARG A 414 12.20 12.96 23.58
C ARG A 414 11.84 13.47 22.19
N TYR A 415 12.82 13.73 21.34
CA TYR A 415 12.62 14.16 19.96
C TYR A 415 13.01 13.08 18.96
N LEU A 416 12.30 13.06 17.83
CA LEU A 416 12.44 12.09 16.75
C LEU A 416 12.41 12.86 15.43
N LEU A 417 13.58 13.18 14.89
CA LEU A 417 13.74 14.08 13.74
C LEU A 417 13.57 13.34 12.40
N ASP A 418 12.92 13.99 11.45
CA ASP A 418 12.85 13.55 10.05
C ASP A 418 14.22 13.77 9.37
N ALA A 419 14.51 13.12 8.23
CA ALA A 419 15.88 13.09 7.69
C ALA A 419 16.46 14.48 7.31
N ASN A 420 15.61 15.51 7.18
CA ASN A 420 16.03 16.88 6.88
C ASN A 420 16.54 17.66 8.11
N ARG A 421 17.60 17.14 8.77
CA ARG A 421 18.26 17.79 9.91
C ARG A 421 18.88 19.16 9.60
N GLN A 422 18.96 19.56 8.32
CA GLN A 422 19.46 20.88 7.91
C GLN A 422 18.56 22.02 8.40
N VAL A 423 17.26 21.79 8.61
CA VAL A 423 16.34 22.80 9.16
C VAL A 423 16.82 23.30 10.52
N MET A 424 17.24 22.40 11.42
CA MET A 424 17.76 22.77 12.74
C MET A 424 19.07 23.57 12.68
N GLN A 425 19.90 23.39 11.64
CA GLN A 425 21.12 24.18 11.44
C GLN A 425 20.82 25.64 11.06
N SER A 426 19.60 25.92 10.60
CA SER A 426 19.14 27.27 10.24
C SER A 426 18.28 27.95 11.31
N MET A 427 17.98 27.28 12.43
CA MET A 427 17.10 27.80 13.48
C MET A 427 17.84 28.74 14.47
N PRO A 428 17.16 29.77 15.00
CA PRO A 428 17.73 30.67 16.01
C PRO A 428 18.21 29.90 17.26
N GLN A 429 19.37 30.28 17.77
CA GLN A 429 19.94 29.74 19.02
C GLN A 429 19.62 30.70 20.17
N SER A 430 19.03 30.19 21.25
CA SER A 430 18.72 30.97 22.45
C SER A 430 19.98 31.16 23.32
N PRO A 431 20.25 32.38 23.83
CA PRO A 431 21.49 32.67 24.56
C PRO A 431 21.53 32.15 26.02
N SER A 432 20.52 31.41 26.48
CA SER A 432 20.38 31.02 27.90
C SER A 432 20.20 29.51 28.11
N HIS A 433 21.02 28.95 29.00
CA HIS A 433 20.98 27.60 29.60
C HIS A 433 21.64 26.40 28.84
N GLY A 434 22.98 26.40 28.75
CA GLY A 434 23.76 25.28 29.32
C GLY A 434 24.04 23.98 28.53
N GLY A 435 24.85 24.04 27.47
CA GLY A 435 25.77 22.95 27.04
C GLY A 435 25.26 21.94 26.00
N GLU A 436 26.07 21.69 24.95
CA GLU A 436 25.75 20.92 23.71
C GLU A 436 25.11 19.52 23.88
N TRP A 437 24.37 18.97 22.89
CA TRP A 437 24.24 19.33 21.45
C TRP A 437 22.75 19.53 21.07
N GLY A 438 22.27 20.67 20.57
CA GLY A 438 22.87 22.00 20.41
C GLY A 438 22.04 23.06 21.18
N GLN A 439 22.70 24.06 21.75
CA GLN A 439 22.24 24.72 22.98
C GLN A 439 21.06 25.67 22.79
N GLY A 440 19.84 25.21 23.10
CA GLY A 440 18.67 26.07 23.28
C GLY A 440 18.03 26.50 21.96
N VAL A 441 17.64 25.56 21.11
CA VAL A 441 16.95 25.88 19.86
C VAL A 441 15.48 26.14 20.13
N ASP A 442 14.98 27.31 19.72
CA ASP A 442 13.55 27.61 19.75
C ASP A 442 12.83 26.87 18.61
N VAL A 443 11.83 26.08 18.98
CA VAL A 443 11.01 25.26 18.08
C VAL A 443 9.54 25.59 18.25
N LEU A 444 8.74 25.34 17.21
CA LEU A 444 7.29 25.34 17.33
C LEU A 444 6.78 23.90 17.45
N TRP A 445 5.98 23.66 18.47
CA TRP A 445 5.46 22.35 18.82
C TRP A 445 3.92 22.35 18.85
N LEU A 446 3.34 21.31 18.25
CA LEU A 446 1.91 21.12 18.06
C LEU A 446 1.51 19.79 18.70
N PRO A 447 0.85 19.76 19.87
CA PRO A 447 0.42 18.51 20.52
C PRO A 447 -0.61 17.75 19.68
N VAL A 448 -0.52 16.41 19.64
CA VAL A 448 -1.38 15.55 18.79
C VAL A 448 -2.08 14.43 19.58
N GLY A 449 -1.72 14.17 20.82
CA GLY A 449 -2.44 13.23 21.70
C GLY A 449 -1.63 12.89 22.95
N ARG A 450 -2.07 11.87 23.70
CA ARG A 450 -1.35 11.35 24.89
C ARG A 450 -0.79 9.96 24.62
N ASP A 451 0.47 9.73 24.99
CA ASP A 451 1.22 8.50 24.69
C ASP A 451 0.66 7.28 25.43
N LYS A 452 0.39 6.20 24.70
CA LYS A 452 -0.19 4.95 25.23
C LYS A 452 0.76 4.13 26.09
N HIS A 453 2.07 4.25 25.86
CA HIS A 453 3.08 3.40 26.51
C HIS A 453 3.85 4.13 27.60
N VAL A 454 3.91 5.46 27.55
CA VAL A 454 4.60 6.30 28.53
C VAL A 454 3.65 7.34 29.13
N TYR A 455 3.02 6.98 30.25
CA TYR A 455 2.16 7.87 31.03
C TYR A 455 2.85 9.21 31.32
N GLY A 456 2.08 10.30 31.17
CA GLY A 456 2.57 11.67 31.38
C GLY A 456 3.42 12.23 30.24
N LEU A 457 3.46 11.60 29.06
CA LEU A 457 4.01 12.19 27.83
C LEU A 457 2.92 12.52 26.80
N VAL A 458 3.04 13.72 26.22
CA VAL A 458 2.22 14.24 25.11
C VAL A 458 3.09 14.24 23.85
N PRO A 459 2.87 13.34 22.87
CA PRO A 459 3.45 13.46 21.55
C PRO A 459 2.85 14.63 20.77
N GLY A 460 3.71 15.34 20.05
CA GLY A 460 3.33 16.40 19.11
C GLY A 460 4.32 16.57 17.97
N LEU A 461 3.90 17.31 16.94
CA LEU A 461 4.71 17.58 15.75
C LEU A 461 5.67 18.73 16.04
N LEU A 462 6.92 18.57 15.58
CA LEU A 462 7.84 19.68 15.41
C LEU A 462 7.60 20.30 14.02
N VAL A 463 7.32 21.61 14.01
CA VAL A 463 6.95 22.35 12.80
C VAL A 463 7.73 23.66 12.66
N TYR A 464 7.98 24.10 11.43
CA TYR A 464 8.52 25.44 11.15
C TYR A 464 7.61 26.18 10.18
N GLU A 465 7.44 27.49 10.40
CA GLU A 465 6.66 28.34 9.50
C GLU A 465 7.40 28.50 8.17
N VAL A 466 6.70 28.33 7.05
CA VAL A 466 7.32 28.34 5.72
C VAL A 466 7.45 29.79 5.22
N PRO A 467 8.67 30.31 5.03
CA PRO A 467 8.85 31.66 4.50
C PRO A 467 8.19 31.78 3.12
N ASN A 468 7.48 32.89 2.92
CA ASN A 468 6.78 33.26 1.67
C ASN A 468 5.53 32.44 1.30
N GLU A 469 5.08 31.44 2.08
CA GLU A 469 3.77 30.78 1.86
C GLU A 469 2.60 31.41 2.64
N GLY A 470 2.89 32.34 3.56
CA GLY A 470 1.90 33.09 4.34
C GLY A 470 1.86 32.68 5.82
N LYS A 471 1.33 33.57 6.67
CA LYS A 471 1.27 33.34 8.12
C LYS A 471 0.37 32.15 8.45
N GLY A 472 0.84 31.23 9.28
CA GLY A 472 0.12 30.02 9.68
C GLY A 472 0.31 28.81 8.75
N VAL A 473 1.24 28.89 7.78
CA VAL A 473 1.63 27.77 6.91
C VAL A 473 2.93 27.15 7.40
N TYR A 474 2.91 25.85 7.68
CA TYR A 474 4.01 25.15 8.35
C TYR A 474 4.41 23.86 7.63
N ARG A 475 5.64 23.41 7.85
CA ARG A 475 6.11 22.07 7.48
C ARG A 475 6.56 21.30 8.71
N ARG A 476 6.26 20.00 8.72
CA ARG A 476 6.77 19.05 9.71
C ARG A 476 8.25 18.79 9.47
N TYR A 477 9.01 18.59 10.55
CA TYR A 477 10.40 18.11 10.50
C TYR A 477 10.77 17.10 11.61
N GLY A 478 9.78 16.65 12.39
CA GLY A 478 9.95 15.59 13.37
C GLY A 478 8.78 15.51 14.36
N LEU A 479 8.96 14.70 15.39
CA LEU A 479 8.11 14.65 16.58
C LEU A 479 8.90 15.08 17.82
N LEU A 480 8.16 15.56 18.83
CA LEU A 480 8.62 15.78 20.19
C LEU A 480 7.55 15.26 21.16
N GLN A 481 7.95 14.35 22.05
CA GLN A 481 7.18 13.94 23.21
C GLN A 481 7.62 14.83 24.39
N CYS A 482 6.71 15.60 24.97
CA CYS A 482 6.95 16.42 26.16
C CYS A 482 6.23 15.84 27.38
N SER A 483 6.74 16.05 28.59
CA SER A 483 5.94 15.79 29.79
C SER A 483 4.73 16.73 29.87
N ASP A 484 3.62 16.26 30.41
CA ASP A 484 2.39 17.05 30.61
C ASP A 484 2.36 17.87 31.91
N SER A 485 3.39 17.78 32.75
CA SER A 485 3.41 18.41 34.08
C SER A 485 3.26 19.94 34.11
N TRP A 486 3.46 20.60 32.97
CA TRP A 486 3.39 22.06 32.80
C TRP A 486 2.20 22.51 31.92
N LEU A 487 1.40 21.57 31.40
CA LEU A 487 0.25 21.84 30.53
C LEU A 487 -1.04 21.90 31.35
N ASP A 488 -1.63 23.09 31.51
CA ASP A 488 -3.00 23.27 32.02
C ASP A 488 -4.00 22.97 30.89
N GLU A 489 -5.23 22.56 31.22
CA GLU A 489 -6.30 22.37 30.22
C GLU A 489 -6.57 23.68 29.44
N LYS A 490 -6.38 24.83 30.11
CA LYS A 490 -6.51 26.17 29.52
C LYS A 490 -5.51 26.43 28.39
N ASP A 491 -4.33 25.81 28.41
CA ASP A 491 -3.31 26.00 27.37
C ASP A 491 -3.76 25.39 26.02
N PHE A 492 -4.78 24.53 26.04
CA PHE A 492 -5.43 23.99 24.83
C PHE A 492 -6.60 24.84 24.33
N GLU A 493 -6.99 25.92 25.02
CA GLU A 493 -8.07 26.82 24.57
C GLU A 493 -7.60 27.81 23.48
N GLU A 494 -6.32 28.18 23.45
CA GLU A 494 -5.73 29.07 22.43
C GLU A 494 -5.45 28.37 21.09
N VAL A 495 -6.51 27.84 20.47
CA VAL A 495 -6.41 27.06 19.24
C VAL A 495 -6.21 27.95 18.00
N ARG A 496 -5.07 27.79 17.33
CA ARG A 496 -4.72 28.51 16.09
C ARG A 496 -5.12 27.69 14.85
N LYS A 497 -5.35 28.36 13.71
CA LYS A 497 -5.49 27.70 12.40
C LYS A 497 -4.10 27.43 11.82
N ILE A 498 -3.88 26.21 11.36
CA ILE A 498 -2.57 25.68 10.96
C ILE A 498 -2.73 24.99 9.61
N ILE A 499 -1.83 25.27 8.68
CA ILE A 499 -1.81 24.62 7.36
C ILE A 499 -0.49 23.86 7.24
N LEU A 500 -0.51 22.53 7.39
CA LEU A 500 0.65 21.69 7.13
C LEU A 500 0.77 21.41 5.62
N VAL A 501 1.98 21.56 5.05
CA VAL A 501 2.24 21.37 3.60
C VAL A 501 3.32 20.35 3.29
#